data_AF-A0A943ELJ3-F1
#
_entry.id   AF-A0A943ELJ3-F1
#
_cell.length_a   1.000
_cell.length_b   1.000
_cell.length_c   1.000
_cell.angle_alpha   90.00
_cell.angle_beta   90.00
_cell.angle_gamma   90.00
#
_symmetry.space_group_name_H-M   'P 1'
#
loop_
_entity.id
_entity.type
_entity.pdbx_description
1 polymer ?
#
loop_
_entity_poly.entity_id
_entity_poly.type
_entity_poly.pdbx_seq_one_letter_code
_entity_poly.pdbx_strand_id
1 'polypeptide(L)'
;MIMLETKKALNFDISDSLLKQYYPSKSYKNGWKDINKYLVRYGFLHRQYSDYVSKDVISMIDVIQTVRNMAKYLKWLEYCIKEFDVTIVGDEYSLKNYICYKNDFN
;
A
#
# COMPACT_ATOMS: atom_id res chain seq x y z
N MET A 1 -26.09 2.48 -1.64
CA MET A 1 -25.01 3.47 -1.45
C MET A 1 -24.09 3.35 -2.64
N ILE A 2 -24.18 4.27 -3.59
CA ILE A 2 -23.29 4.28 -4.77
C ILE A 2 -21.94 4.80 -4.28
N MET A 3 -20.95 3.93 -4.22
CA MET A 3 -19.59 4.25 -3.76
C MET A 3 -18.83 4.79 -4.98
N LEU A 4 -18.77 6.12 -5.12
CA LEU A 4 -18.04 6.77 -6.22
C LEU A 4 -16.60 6.22 -6.31
N GLU A 5 -16.17 5.87 -7.51
CA GLU A 5 -14.78 5.51 -7.77
C GLU A 5 -13.90 6.75 -7.61
N THR A 6 -12.86 6.66 -6.79
CA THR A 6 -11.87 7.72 -6.64
C THR A 6 -10.49 7.11 -6.54
N LYS A 7 -9.43 7.92 -6.65
CA LYS A 7 -8.11 7.44 -6.25
C LYS A 7 -8.04 7.21 -4.74
N LYS A 8 -7.32 6.15 -4.36
CA LYS A 8 -7.14 5.75 -2.96
C LYS A 8 -5.66 5.62 -2.64
N ALA A 9 -5.25 6.12 -1.49
CA ALA A 9 -3.97 5.81 -0.87
C ALA A 9 -4.15 4.73 0.18
N LEU A 10 -3.16 3.84 0.32
CA LEU A 10 -3.05 2.88 1.40
C LEU A 10 -1.77 3.16 2.19
N ASN A 11 -1.89 3.13 3.50
CA ASN A 11 -0.78 3.33 4.44
C ASN A 11 -0.90 2.27 5.53
N PHE A 12 0.21 1.67 5.95
CA PHE A 12 0.16 0.61 6.96
C PHE A 12 1.44 0.54 7.81
N ASP A 13 1.34 -0.09 8.98
CA ASP A 13 2.49 -0.50 9.77
C ASP A 13 2.36 -1.97 10.20
N ILE A 14 3.49 -2.69 10.21
CA ILE A 14 3.59 -4.05 10.72
C ILE A 14 4.65 -4.12 11.82
N SER A 15 4.40 -4.93 12.84
CA SER A 15 5.33 -5.13 13.95
C SER A 15 6.53 -5.97 13.53
N ASP A 16 7.74 -5.38 13.60
CA ASP A 16 9.00 -6.06 13.34
C ASP A 16 9.25 -7.26 14.28
N SER A 17 8.76 -7.19 15.53
CA SER A 17 8.89 -8.31 16.49
C SER A 17 7.96 -9.47 16.13
N LEU A 18 6.72 -9.19 15.77
CA LEU A 18 5.75 -10.22 15.36
C LEU A 18 6.11 -10.76 13.97
N LEU A 19 6.67 -9.94 13.09
CA LEU A 19 7.16 -10.38 11.79
C LEU A 19 8.28 -11.41 11.93
N LYS A 20 9.21 -11.21 12.88
CA LYS A 20 10.24 -12.23 13.21
C LYS A 20 9.64 -13.56 13.69
N GLN A 21 8.48 -13.51 14.35
CA GLN A 21 7.82 -14.68 14.93
C GLN A 21 6.95 -15.43 13.92
N TYR A 22 6.16 -14.72 13.11
CA TYR A 22 5.10 -15.30 12.29
C TYR A 22 5.44 -15.38 10.79
N TYR A 23 6.47 -14.68 10.31
CA TYR A 23 6.86 -14.77 8.91
C TYR A 23 7.45 -16.17 8.59
N PRO A 24 7.10 -16.81 7.46
CA PRO A 24 7.43 -18.21 7.17
C PRO A 24 8.92 -18.50 6.91
N SER A 25 9.82 -17.52 7.00
CA SER A 25 11.26 -17.74 6.84
C SER A 25 12.09 -16.85 7.77
N LYS A 26 13.37 -17.21 7.94
CA LYS A 26 14.34 -16.41 8.73
C LYS A 26 14.59 -15.01 8.15
N SER A 27 14.36 -14.81 6.86
CA SER A 27 14.49 -13.51 6.18
C SER A 27 13.23 -12.66 6.37
N TYR A 28 12.80 -12.46 7.61
CA TYR A 28 11.50 -11.85 7.97
C TYR A 28 11.24 -10.48 7.33
N LYS A 29 12.30 -9.69 7.08
CA LYS A 29 12.21 -8.40 6.37
C LYS A 29 11.66 -8.51 4.94
N ASN A 30 11.63 -9.70 4.36
CA ASN A 30 10.96 -9.94 3.08
C ASN A 30 9.44 -9.74 3.15
N GLY A 31 8.82 -9.72 4.34
CA GLY A 31 7.39 -9.42 4.49
C GLY A 31 7.00 -8.08 3.86
N TRP A 32 7.82 -7.05 4.03
CA TRP A 32 7.62 -5.74 3.37
C TRP A 32 7.66 -5.84 1.84
N LYS A 33 8.58 -6.66 1.30
CA LYS A 33 8.71 -6.90 -0.14
C LYS A 33 7.52 -7.68 -0.69
N ASP A 34 6.97 -8.61 0.08
CA ASP A 34 5.83 -9.42 -0.36
C ASP A 34 4.55 -8.58 -0.42
N ILE A 35 4.32 -7.71 0.57
CA ILE A 35 3.22 -6.73 0.52
C ILE A 35 3.40 -5.80 -0.68
N ASN A 36 4.61 -5.28 -0.91
CA ASN A 36 4.91 -4.43 -2.06
C ASN A 36 4.58 -5.12 -3.39
N LYS A 37 5.10 -6.33 -3.61
CA LYS A 37 4.84 -7.12 -4.81
C LYS A 37 3.34 -7.37 -5.01
N TYR A 38 2.62 -7.67 -3.94
CA TYR A 38 1.17 -7.88 -4.00
C TYR A 38 0.46 -6.59 -4.42
N LEU A 39 0.62 -5.49 -3.68
CA LEU A 39 -0.08 -4.24 -3.97
C LEU A 39 0.25 -3.70 -5.38
N VAL A 40 1.52 -3.79 -5.81
CA VAL A 40 1.93 -3.37 -7.16
C VAL A 40 1.27 -4.22 -8.24
N ARG A 41 1.17 -5.54 -8.03
CA ARG A 41 0.46 -6.46 -8.93
C ARG A 41 -1.02 -6.14 -9.03
N TYR A 42 -1.65 -5.68 -7.95
CA TYR A 42 -3.07 -5.34 -7.88
C TYR A 42 -3.37 -3.85 -8.09
N GLY A 43 -2.54 -3.16 -8.88
CA GLY A 43 -2.91 -1.85 -9.38
C GLY A 43 -2.55 -0.67 -8.48
N PHE A 44 -1.70 -0.86 -7.48
CA PHE A 44 -1.15 0.24 -6.69
C PHE A 44 0.26 0.63 -7.16
N LEU A 45 0.62 1.88 -6.97
CA LEU A 45 1.96 2.43 -7.14
C LEU A 45 2.60 2.59 -5.77
N HIS A 46 3.78 2.01 -5.59
CA HIS A 46 4.58 2.27 -4.40
C HIS A 46 5.12 3.70 -4.44
N ARG A 47 5.01 4.43 -3.32
CA ARG A 47 5.44 5.83 -3.20
C ARG A 47 6.70 5.94 -2.34
N GLN A 48 6.60 5.49 -1.10
CA GLN A 48 7.69 5.47 -0.11
C GLN A 48 7.29 4.48 0.98
N TYR A 49 8.25 3.79 1.62
CA TYR A 49 7.97 2.93 2.78
C TYR A 49 6.70 2.06 2.64
N SER A 50 5.69 2.31 3.48
CA SER A 50 4.40 1.62 3.52
C SER A 50 3.28 2.34 2.75
N ASP A 51 3.63 3.32 1.93
CA ASP A 51 2.68 4.20 1.25
C ASP A 51 2.49 3.78 -0.20
N TYR A 52 1.23 3.62 -0.57
CA TYR A 52 0.79 3.18 -1.89
C TYR A 52 -0.37 4.04 -2.38
N VAL A 53 -0.46 4.26 -3.68
CA VAL A 53 -1.60 4.97 -4.30
C VAL A 53 -2.13 4.17 -5.48
N SER A 54 -3.44 4.05 -5.64
CA SER A 54 -4.05 3.36 -6.77
C SER A 54 -3.65 4.02 -8.09
N LYS A 55 -3.32 3.21 -9.10
CA LYS A 55 -2.99 3.68 -10.46
C LYS A 55 -4.17 4.44 -11.04
N ASP A 56 -5.35 3.84 -10.94
CA ASP A 56 -6.62 4.33 -11.45
C ASP A 56 -7.60 4.61 -10.31
N VAL A 57 -8.76 5.19 -10.64
CA VAL A 57 -9.87 5.27 -9.69
C VAL A 57 -10.35 3.87 -9.33
N ILE A 58 -10.71 3.66 -8.07
CA ILE A 58 -11.10 2.35 -7.56
C ILE A 58 -12.24 2.49 -6.56
N SER A 59 -13.18 1.56 -6.60
CA SER A 59 -14.25 1.48 -5.62
C SER A 59 -13.70 1.06 -4.25
N MET A 60 -14.33 1.48 -3.16
CA MET A 60 -13.90 1.00 -1.85
C MET A 60 -14.11 -0.52 -1.68
N ILE A 61 -15.09 -1.10 -2.38
CA ILE A 61 -15.34 -2.55 -2.33
C ILE A 61 -14.15 -3.31 -2.90
N ASP A 62 -13.60 -2.85 -4.03
CA ASP A 62 -12.44 -3.49 -4.66
C ASP A 62 -11.17 -3.33 -3.82
N VAL A 63 -10.99 -2.18 -3.16
CA VAL A 63 -9.91 -2.00 -2.18
C VAL A 63 -10.02 -3.01 -1.05
N ILE A 64 -11.20 -3.13 -0.42
CA ILE A 64 -11.45 -4.08 0.66
C ILE A 64 -11.19 -5.51 0.19
N GLN A 65 -11.69 -5.87 -0.99
CA GLN A 65 -11.50 -7.21 -1.54
C GLN A 65 -10.01 -7.50 -1.81
N THR A 66 -9.28 -6.53 -2.33
CA THR A 66 -7.83 -6.63 -2.56
C THR A 66 -7.07 -6.89 -1.26
N VAL A 67 -7.35 -6.11 -0.20
CA VAL A 67 -6.69 -6.24 1.11
C VAL A 67 -7.08 -7.57 1.79
N ARG A 68 -8.36 -7.98 1.75
CA ARG A 68 -8.79 -9.28 2.30
C ARG A 68 -8.13 -10.45 1.59
N ASN A 69 -7.99 -10.37 0.27
CA ASN A 69 -7.29 -11.40 -0.52
C ASN A 69 -5.78 -11.39 -0.20
N MET A 70 -5.19 -10.23 0.04
CA MET A 70 -3.79 -10.11 0.47
C MET A 70 -3.57 -10.80 1.81
N ALA A 71 -4.42 -10.56 2.81
CA ALA A 71 -4.30 -11.18 4.12
C ALA A 71 -4.46 -12.72 4.06
N LYS A 72 -5.34 -13.23 3.18
CA LYS A 72 -5.48 -14.67 2.94
C LYS A 72 -4.24 -15.28 2.27
N TYR A 73 -3.61 -14.54 1.37
CA TYR A 73 -2.41 -14.97 0.64
C TYR A 73 -1.16 -14.90 1.54
N LEU A 74 -0.97 -13.79 2.23
CA LEU A 74 0.09 -13.52 3.20
C LEU A 74 -0.43 -13.82 4.61
N LYS A 75 -0.67 -15.10 4.92
CA LYS A 75 -1.31 -15.53 6.19
C LYS A 75 -0.65 -14.97 7.46
N TRP A 76 0.65 -14.66 7.41
CA TRP A 76 1.37 -14.05 8.54
C TRP A 76 0.94 -12.60 8.83
N LEU A 77 0.31 -11.91 7.88
CA LEU A 77 0.01 -10.48 7.95
C LEU A 77 -0.95 -10.15 9.09
N GLU A 78 -1.97 -10.99 9.32
CA GLU A 78 -2.97 -10.75 10.38
C GLU A 78 -2.36 -10.69 11.78
N TYR A 79 -1.27 -11.43 12.00
CA TYR A 79 -0.56 -11.42 13.29
C TYR A 79 0.43 -10.26 13.42
N CYS A 80 0.78 -9.62 12.31
CA CYS A 80 1.83 -8.60 12.29
C CYS A 80 1.28 -7.18 12.14
N ILE A 81 0.06 -7.03 11.61
CA ILE A 81 -0.52 -5.71 11.32
C ILE A 81 -0.78 -4.92 12.61
N LYS A 82 -0.40 -3.65 12.60
CA LYS A 82 -0.78 -2.69 13.65
C LYS A 82 -1.85 -1.74 13.14
N GLU A 83 -1.63 -1.18 11.94
CA GLU A 83 -2.51 -0.23 11.30
C GLU A 83 -2.57 -0.51 9.79
N PHE A 84 -3.73 -0.32 9.17
CA PHE A 84 -3.91 -0.38 7.72
C PHE A 84 -5.04 0.57 7.31
N ASP A 85 -4.66 1.76 6.88
CA ASP A 85 -5.58 2.84 6.57
C ASP A 85 -5.76 3.02 5.07
N VAL A 86 -6.93 3.53 4.71
CA VAL A 86 -7.26 3.97 3.35
C VAL A 86 -7.68 5.43 3.37
N THR A 87 -7.10 6.23 2.47
CA THR A 87 -7.42 7.65 2.29
C THR A 87 -7.89 7.90 0.87
N ILE A 88 -8.91 8.73 0.70
CA ILE A 88 -9.29 9.25 -0.63
C ILE A 88 -8.32 10.38 -0.99
N VAL A 89 -7.67 10.27 -2.15
CA VAL A 89 -6.76 11.32 -2.64
C VAL A 89 -7.32 11.95 -3.92
N GLY A 90 -7.09 13.25 -4.08
CA GLY A 90 -7.41 13.99 -5.30
C GLY A 90 -6.37 13.79 -6.41
N ASP A 91 -6.56 14.47 -7.53
CA ASP A 91 -5.64 14.41 -8.67
C ASP A 91 -4.25 14.95 -8.32
N GLU A 92 -4.21 16.05 -7.56
CA GLU A 92 -2.98 16.58 -6.98
C GLU A 92 -2.86 16.14 -5.52
N TYR A 93 -1.90 15.26 -5.25
CA TYR A 93 -1.61 14.75 -3.91
C TYR A 93 -0.12 14.66 -3.61
N SER A 94 0.74 14.88 -4.61
CA SER A 94 2.19 14.82 -4.44
C SER A 94 2.81 16.19 -4.68
N LEU A 95 3.42 16.74 -3.63
CA LEU A 95 4.08 18.04 -3.70
C LEU A 95 5.56 17.95 -4.13
N LYS A 96 6.06 16.77 -4.51
CA LYS A 96 7.48 16.55 -4.84
C LYS A 96 7.96 17.47 -5.98
N ASN A 97 7.10 17.70 -6.98
CA ASN A 97 7.43 18.55 -8.13
C ASN A 97 7.57 20.04 -7.77
N TYR A 98 7.02 20.49 -6.64
CA TYR A 98 7.18 21.87 -6.16
C TYR A 98 8.46 22.07 -5.34
N ILE A 99 9.07 20.98 -4.87
CA ILE A 99 10.34 20.99 -4.11
C ILE A 99 11.51 20.75 -5.05
N CYS A 100 11.39 19.73 -5.89
CA CYS A 100 12.38 19.42 -6.92
C CYS A 100 12.13 20.31 -8.13
N TYR A 101 12.58 21.58 -8.09
CA TYR A 101 12.59 22.45 -9.26
C TYR A 101 13.27 21.74 -10.42
N LYS A 102 12.51 21.44 -11.47
CA LYS A 102 13.10 21.12 -12.77
C LYS A 102 13.56 22.42 -13.40
N ASN A 103 14.87 22.63 -13.47
CA ASN A 103 15.43 23.56 -14.44
C ASN A 103 15.28 22.89 -15.82
N ASP A 104 14.11 23.04 -16.45
CA ASP A 104 13.87 22.60 -17.83
C ASP A 104 14.51 23.61 -18.83
N PHE A 105 15.80 23.91 -18.62
CA PHE A 105 16.68 24.56 -19.59
C PHE A 105 17.90 23.67 -19.81
N ASN A 106 17.73 22.66 -20.67
CA ASN A 106 18.77 22.05 -21.51
C ASN A 106 18.10 21.26 -22.63
#